data_AF-V9LK54-F1
#
_entry.id   AF-V9LK54-F1
#
_cell.length_a   1.000
_cell.length_b   1.000
_cell.length_c   1.000
_cell.angle_alpha   90.00
_cell.angle_beta   90.00
_cell.angle_gamma   90.00
#
_symmetry.space_group_name_H-M   'P 1'
#
loop_
_entity.id
_entity.type
_entity.pdbx_description
1 polymer ?
#
loop_
_entity_poly.entity_id
_entity_poly.type
_entity_poly.pdbx_seq_one_letter_code
_entity_poly.pdbx_strand_id
1 'polypeptide(L)'
;MDNYRKVRKTEEQSPLPFENLPPDIVEMKVKEGSKIRNLMGFAMGRMETEDTRQIVFSGSGRAVTKTITCVEIMKRRVSGLHQITKLRYKSVQEVWEQ
;
A
#
# COMPACT_ATOMS: atom_id res chain seq x y z
N MET A 1 19.23 23.11 14.42
CA MET A 1 18.90 22.81 12.99
C MET A 1 17.91 23.88 12.50
N ASP A 2 18.10 25.12 12.96
CA ASP A 2 16.96 26.02 13.23
C ASP A 2 16.54 26.90 12.05
N ASN A 3 17.18 26.72 10.88
CA ASN A 3 16.89 27.48 9.68
C ASN A 3 16.52 26.63 8.46
N TYR A 4 16.46 25.29 8.55
CA TYR A 4 16.15 24.47 7.38
C TYR A 4 14.68 24.03 7.36
N ARG A 5 13.97 24.26 6.24
CA ARG A 5 12.66 23.67 5.99
C ARG A 5 12.71 22.62 4.88
N LYS A 6 11.93 21.56 5.05
CA LYS A 6 11.70 20.57 3.99
C LYS A 6 10.82 21.18 2.90
N VAL A 7 11.34 21.27 1.68
CA VAL A 7 10.63 21.84 0.53
C VAL A 7 10.18 20.79 -0.48
N ARG A 8 10.82 19.62 -0.49
CA ARG A 8 10.45 18.52 -1.38
C ARG A 8 10.70 17.18 -0.73
N LYS A 9 9.80 16.23 -1.01
CA LYS A 9 9.95 14.82 -0.68
C LYS A 9 9.56 13.98 -1.90
N THR A 10 10.48 13.13 -2.36
CA THR A 10 10.25 12.21 -3.48
C THR A 10 10.48 10.78 -3.00
N GLU A 11 9.55 9.89 -3.33
CA GLU A 11 9.71 8.46 -3.08
C GLU A 11 10.06 7.76 -4.40
N GLU A 12 11.12 6.96 -4.38
CA GLU A 12 11.50 6.18 -5.55
C GLU A 12 10.44 5.10 -5.84
N GLN A 13 10.07 4.96 -7.10
CA GLN A 13 9.16 3.91 -7.52
C GLN A 13 9.92 2.59 -7.60
N SER A 14 9.29 1.52 -7.13
CA SER A 14 9.86 0.18 -7.21
C SER A 14 8.79 -0.81 -7.67
N PRO A 15 9.14 -1.82 -8.48
CA PRO A 15 8.19 -2.80 -8.98
C PRO A 15 7.60 -3.62 -7.83
N LEU A 16 6.46 -4.27 -8.05
CA LEU A 16 5.89 -5.17 -7.05
C LEU A 16 6.85 -6.34 -6.77
N PRO A 17 7.02 -6.76 -5.50
CA PRO A 17 7.99 -7.80 -5.15
C PRO A 17 7.44 -9.22 -5.38
N PHE A 18 6.32 -9.39 -6.08
CA PHE A 18 5.65 -10.68 -6.29
C PHE A 18 5.75 -11.06 -7.76
N GLU A 19 6.05 -12.33 -8.00
CA GLU A 19 6.12 -12.91 -9.34
C GLU A 19 4.76 -13.47 -9.75
N ASN A 20 4.53 -13.63 -11.05
CA ASN A 20 3.33 -14.26 -11.62
C ASN A 20 2.00 -13.58 -11.21
N LEU A 21 2.04 -12.26 -10.98
CA LEU A 21 0.83 -11.48 -10.79
C LEU A 21 0.05 -11.38 -12.12
N PRO A 22 -1.29 -11.44 -12.09
CA PRO A 22 -2.08 -11.22 -13.28
C PRO A 22 -1.90 -9.80 -13.83
N PRO A 23 -2.01 -9.57 -15.14
CA PRO A 23 -1.74 -8.26 -15.76
C PRO A 23 -2.61 -7.12 -15.23
N ASP A 24 -3.82 -7.44 -14.76
CA ASP A 24 -4.84 -6.54 -14.24
C ASP A 24 -4.86 -6.47 -12.70
N ILE A 25 -3.77 -6.92 -12.05
CA ILE A 25 -3.66 -6.95 -10.59
C ILE A 25 -3.99 -5.58 -9.97
N VAL A 26 -4.83 -5.62 -8.94
CA VAL A 26 -5.15 -4.43 -8.15
C VAL A 26 -4.02 -4.15 -7.16
N GLU A 27 -3.32 -3.03 -7.33
CA GLU A 27 -2.36 -2.52 -6.35
C GLU A 27 -2.95 -1.36 -5.52
N MET A 28 -3.24 -1.65 -4.25
CA MET A 28 -3.68 -0.69 -3.24
C MET A 28 -2.49 0.00 -2.58
N LYS A 29 -2.11 1.18 -3.09
CA LYS A 29 -1.04 2.02 -2.52
C LYS A 29 -1.54 2.81 -1.30
N VAL A 30 -1.23 2.31 -0.11
CA VAL A 30 -1.60 2.93 1.17
C VAL A 30 -0.57 4.01 1.53
N LYS A 31 -1.07 5.23 1.75
CA LYS A 31 -0.30 6.40 2.17
C LYS A 31 -0.77 6.91 3.53
N GLU A 32 0.01 7.80 4.12
CA GLU A 32 -0.34 8.47 5.38
C GLU A 32 -1.68 9.21 5.31
N GLY A 33 -2.02 9.83 4.17
CA GLY A 33 -3.30 10.49 3.95
C GLY A 33 -4.47 9.55 3.58
N SER A 34 -4.19 8.28 3.25
CA SER A 34 -5.23 7.36 2.78
C SER A 34 -6.32 7.14 3.84
N LYS A 35 -7.58 7.18 3.41
CA LYS A 35 -8.74 6.89 4.25
C LYS A 35 -9.07 5.41 4.14
N ILE A 36 -9.00 4.68 5.26
CA ILE A 36 -9.24 3.23 5.31
C ILE A 36 -10.60 2.89 4.69
N ARG A 37 -11.65 3.64 5.02
CA ARG A 37 -13.00 3.43 4.47
C ARG A 37 -13.02 3.44 2.94
N ASN A 38 -12.32 4.38 2.32
CA ASN A 38 -12.29 4.51 0.87
C ASN A 38 -11.49 3.36 0.24
N LEU A 39 -10.33 3.02 0.82
CA LEU A 39 -9.52 1.88 0.36
C LEU A 39 -10.31 0.58 0.42
N MET A 40 -11.01 0.34 1.54
CA MET A 40 -11.79 -0.88 1.74
C MET A 40 -13.04 -0.91 0.87
N GLY A 41 -13.72 0.21 0.64
CA GLY A 41 -14.85 0.27 -0.29
C GLY A 41 -14.48 -0.22 -1.69
N PHE A 42 -13.36 0.29 -2.23
CA PHE A 42 -12.86 -0.17 -3.53
C PHE A 42 -12.35 -1.61 -3.49
N ALA A 43 -11.51 -1.95 -2.52
CA ALA A 43 -10.85 -3.25 -2.46
C ALA A 43 -11.85 -4.41 -2.25
N MET A 44 -12.86 -4.22 -1.40
CA MET A 44 -13.90 -5.23 -1.17
C MET A 44 -14.77 -5.40 -2.42
N GLY A 45 -15.21 -4.31 -3.06
CA GLY A 45 -16.00 -4.40 -4.29
C GLY A 45 -15.25 -5.10 -5.44
N ARG A 46 -13.91 -5.00 -5.48
CA ARG A 46 -13.10 -5.79 -6.41
C ARG A 46 -13.06 -7.27 -6.01
N MET A 47 -12.76 -7.59 -4.76
CA MET A 47 -12.67 -8.98 -4.28
C MET A 47 -14.01 -9.74 -4.30
N GLU A 48 -15.14 -9.04 -4.40
CA GLU A 48 -16.47 -9.65 -4.59
C GLU A 48 -16.72 -10.08 -6.06
N THR A 49 -15.94 -9.60 -7.02
CA THR A 49 -16.04 -10.04 -8.42
C THR A 49 -15.38 -11.42 -8.59
N GLU A 50 -16.01 -12.34 -9.33
CA GLU A 50 -15.51 -13.72 -9.51
C GLU A 50 -14.11 -13.78 -10.16
N ASP A 51 -13.74 -12.73 -10.91
CA ASP A 51 -12.47 -12.62 -11.62
C ASP A 51 -11.30 -12.18 -10.72
N THR A 52 -11.58 -11.48 -9.61
CA THR A 52 -10.51 -10.93 -8.75
C THR A 52 -10.14 -11.93 -7.66
N ARG A 53 -9.08 -12.70 -7.89
CA ARG A 53 -8.56 -13.68 -6.90
C ARG A 53 -7.37 -13.17 -6.08
N GLN A 54 -6.77 -12.06 -6.48
CA GLN A 54 -5.54 -11.54 -5.88
C GLN A 54 -5.61 -10.01 -5.79
N ILE A 55 -5.05 -9.48 -4.70
CA ILE A 55 -4.92 -8.03 -4.49
C ILE A 55 -3.64 -7.75 -3.72
N VAL A 56 -2.94 -6.68 -4.09
CA VAL A 56 -1.67 -6.30 -3.46
C VAL A 56 -1.86 -5.02 -2.68
N PHE A 57 -1.48 -5.03 -1.40
CA PHE A 57 -1.40 -3.84 -0.57
C PHE A 57 0.05 -3.43 -0.38
N SER A 58 0.37 -2.16 -0.67
CA SER A 58 1.71 -1.60 -0.46
C SER A 58 1.65 -0.38 0.43
N GLY A 59 2.65 -0.20 1.30
CA GLY A 59 2.79 1.00 2.13
C GLY A 59 4.15 1.04 2.81
N SER A 60 4.62 2.24 3.11
CA SER A 60 5.94 2.51 3.67
C SER A 60 5.89 3.64 4.70
N GLY A 61 6.91 3.71 5.56
CA GLY A 61 7.00 4.72 6.61
C GLY A 61 5.76 4.72 7.51
N ARG A 62 5.17 5.90 7.71
CA ARG A 62 3.97 6.08 8.57
C ARG A 62 2.72 5.33 8.07
N ALA A 63 2.73 4.80 6.84
CA ALA A 63 1.61 4.06 6.29
C ALA A 63 1.61 2.57 6.66
N VAL A 64 2.71 1.99 7.15
CA VAL A 64 2.86 0.54 7.36
C VAL A 64 1.75 -0.04 8.25
N THR A 65 1.51 0.54 9.43
CA THR A 65 0.46 0.08 10.34
C THR A 65 -0.93 0.14 9.69
N LYS A 66 -1.17 1.18 8.89
CA LYS A 66 -2.44 1.34 8.16
C LYS A 66 -2.59 0.29 7.07
N THR A 67 -1.51 -0.03 6.34
CA THR A 67 -1.50 -1.12 5.34
C THR A 67 -1.88 -2.44 5.99
N ILE A 68 -1.29 -2.75 7.14
CA ILE A 68 -1.62 -3.96 7.91
C ILE A 68 -3.10 -3.93 8.31
N THR A 69 -3.59 -2.80 8.83
CA THR A 69 -5.00 -2.66 9.23
C THR A 69 -5.96 -2.91 8.06
N CYS A 70 -5.66 -2.39 6.86
CA CYS A 70 -6.44 -2.66 5.66
C CYS A 70 -6.50 -4.16 5.33
N VAL A 71 -5.36 -4.86 5.39
CA VAL A 71 -5.31 -6.31 5.12
C VAL A 71 -6.08 -7.10 6.18
N GLU A 72 -5.95 -6.75 7.47
CA GLU A 72 -6.68 -7.42 8.54
C GLU A 72 -8.20 -7.20 8.46
N ILE A 73 -8.66 -6.01 8.05
CA ILE A 73 -10.09 -5.76 7.81
C ILE A 73 -10.59 -6.64 6.66
N MET A 74 -9.82 -6.76 5.57
CA MET A 74 -10.20 -7.56 4.42
C MET A 74 -10.31 -9.05 4.77
N LYS A 75 -9.30 -9.62 5.45
CA LYS A 75 -9.31 -11.04 5.86
C LYS A 75 -10.46 -11.41 6.79
N ARG A 76 -10.98 -10.44 7.57
CA ARG A 76 -12.17 -10.65 8.40
C ARG A 76 -13.46 -10.73 7.59
N ARG A 77 -13.49 -10.17 6.37
CA ARG A 77 -14.68 -10.09 5.52
C ARG A 77 -14.67 -11.10 4.39
N VAL A 78 -13.49 -11.47 3.89
CA VAL A 78 -13.30 -12.47 2.83
C VAL A 78 -12.64 -13.69 3.44
N SER A 79 -13.37 -14.81 3.49
CA SER A 79 -12.86 -16.07 4.02
C SER A 79 -11.90 -16.74 3.02
N GLY A 80 -10.97 -17.55 3.54
CA GLY A 80 -10.09 -18.39 2.71
C GLY A 80 -8.93 -17.66 2.03
N LEU A 81 -8.65 -16.39 2.38
CA LEU A 81 -7.52 -15.66 1.82
C LEU A 81 -6.17 -16.19 2.34
N HIS A 82 -5.27 -16.54 1.42
CA HIS A 82 -3.86 -16.72 1.72
C HIS A 82 -3.15 -15.36 1.74
N GLN A 83 -2.21 -15.18 2.68
CA GLN A 83 -1.43 -13.96 2.81
C GLN A 83 0.06 -14.24 2.62
N ILE A 84 0.69 -13.46 1.74
CA ILE A 84 2.15 -13.41 1.57
C ILE A 84 2.60 -11.98 1.86
N THR A 85 3.53 -11.80 2.80
CA THR A 85 4.07 -10.48 3.17
C THR A 85 5.55 -10.41 2.82
N LYS A 86 5.94 -9.40 2.04
CA LYS A 86 7.34 -9.14 1.69
C LYS A 86 7.78 -7.79 2.24
N LEU A 87 8.86 -7.79 3.01
CA LEU A 87 9.52 -6.57 3.49
C LEU A 87 10.57 -6.12 2.47
N ARG A 88 10.73 -4.81 2.33
CA ARG A 88 11.65 -4.21 1.36
C ARG A 88 12.06 -2.81 1.80
N TYR A 89 13.22 -2.38 1.34
CA TYR A 89 13.63 -0.99 1.44
C TYR A 89 12.92 -0.14 0.40
N LYS A 90 12.76 1.14 0.73
CA LYS A 90 12.26 2.16 -0.19
C LYS A 90 13.06 3.44 0.01
N SER A 91 13.67 3.93 -1.06
CA SER A 91 14.42 5.18 -1.03
C SER A 91 13.47 6.37 -0.93
N VAL A 92 13.82 7.32 -0.07
CA VAL A 92 13.13 8.60 0.08
C VAL A 92 14.18 9.70 -0.03
N GLN A 93 13.98 10.60 -0.98
CA GLN A 93 14.81 11.79 -1.15
C GLN A 93 14.09 13.01 -0.57
N GLU A 94 14.75 13.73 0.31
CA GLU A 94 14.23 14.96 0.92
C GLU A 94 15.15 16.13 0.57
N VAL A 95 14.57 17.23 0.08
CA VAL A 95 15.29 18.48 -0.19
C VAL A 95 14.96 19.46 0.91
N TRP A 96 15.99 20.04 1.50
CA TRP A 96 15.92 21.00 2.58
C TRP A 96 16.58 22.31 2.14
N GLU A 97 15.92 23.43 2.37
CA GLU A 97 16.41 24.78 2.05
C GLU A 97 16.52 25.59 3.34
N GLN A 98 17.54 26.45 3.40
CA GLN A 98 17.77 27.39 4.50
C GLN A 98 16.98 28.69 4.30
#